data_AF-B8HD47-F1
#
_entry.id   AF-B8HD47-F1
#
_cell.length_a   1.000
_cell.length_b   1.000
_cell.length_c   1.000
_cell.angle_alpha   90.00
_cell.angle_beta   90.00
_cell.angle_gamma   90.00
#
_symmetry.space_group_name_H-M   'P 1'
#
loop_
_entity.id
_entity.type
_entity.pdbx_description
1 polymer ?
#
loop_
_entity_poly.entity_id
_entity_poly.type
_entity_poly.pdbx_seq_one_letter_code
_entity_poly.pdbx_strand_id
1 'polypeptide(L)'
;MQPTVILFPFLLAAGVYLLLRWVIWQPGNPGSADTAAKHALWIGVIGWLVSSLQPAAKAGLIPVSDVSEAPSAVELLPVLAWPVLGCLAVHAIGQLSYPGPRLPRRRASLDVRRIRDFLPRKLAWTVLAIFVTAAGQIAWTAGVPGFDPAPYVPRPEPSGGYVYYGGDGRVPGIDLAAPLGGALVVLAAGTFAVLALIARRRRLEWLSSEDNSLLRTIAMNRLLRTVATVASGLAAIAGNHAALTDPAEGTGNWASPAAMLNLVVLLAMWWWAPPKLSHGLTERRARRMTDPQPATKLVVSIGPAMGLAALIPLVAAAVMPGVLTGQPALFVALAAMAVLAVVAGGEVLLHRNYGTDREPRHWPRQPVSPALTTTVVAAAAILLGVIVLIAAWQAEAGAPPSWIAAVWTTAAAIGTAAVPFAVARRRRSIPATVRGLDAALRAITLHRVARTLAALFAAQAGALLMSAAPGLQRFSPPGADTTSVLWQVAPGAGVILAAAGVVIAVIPVRGISAKPASAAAPAPETVP
;
A
#
# COMPACT_ATOMS: atom_id res chain seq x y z
N MET A 1 0.82 -26.02 -15.11
CA MET A 1 0.42 -24.77 -14.42
C MET A 1 0.06 -25.11 -12.98
N GLN A 2 0.75 -24.54 -11.99
CA GLN A 2 0.39 -24.79 -10.60
C GLN A 2 -0.96 -24.12 -10.27
N PRO A 3 -1.93 -24.84 -9.66
CA PRO A 3 -3.24 -24.29 -9.31
C PRO A 3 -3.17 -23.09 -8.35
N THR A 4 -2.05 -22.93 -7.63
CA THR A 4 -1.74 -21.79 -6.75
C THR A 4 -1.73 -20.46 -7.49
N VAL A 5 -1.29 -20.41 -8.75
CA VAL A 5 -1.22 -19.20 -9.57
C VAL A 5 -2.62 -18.65 -9.92
N ILE A 6 -3.60 -19.54 -10.09
CA ILE A 6 -4.98 -19.17 -10.43
C ILE A 6 -5.80 -18.87 -9.17
N LEU A 7 -5.48 -19.47 -8.01
CA LEU A 7 -6.23 -19.28 -6.76
C LEU A 7 -5.94 -17.93 -6.09
N PHE A 8 -4.69 -17.48 -6.16
CA PHE A 8 -4.23 -16.26 -5.48
C PHE A 8 -4.97 -14.96 -5.89
N PRO A 9 -5.34 -14.73 -7.18
CA PRO A 9 -6.09 -13.54 -7.59
C PRO A 9 -7.48 -13.50 -6.98
N PHE A 10 -8.13 -14.66 -6.83
CA PHE A 10 -9.42 -14.77 -6.17
C PHE A 10 -9.30 -14.56 -4.67
N LEU A 11 -8.25 -15.07 -4.02
CA LEU A 11 -7.98 -14.82 -2.60
C LEU A 11 -7.69 -13.35 -2.33
N LEU A 12 -6.91 -12.69 -3.18
CA LEU A 12 -6.67 -11.25 -3.10
C LEU A 12 -7.95 -10.47 -3.33
N ALA A 13 -8.71 -10.76 -4.40
CA ALA A 13 -9.99 -10.12 -4.68
C ALA A 13 -11.01 -10.31 -3.54
N ALA A 14 -11.07 -11.51 -2.97
CA ALA A 14 -11.90 -11.83 -1.80
C ALA A 14 -11.41 -11.08 -0.57
N GLY A 15 -10.10 -11.06 -0.30
CA GLY A 15 -9.50 -10.32 0.81
C GLY A 15 -9.75 -8.82 0.70
N VAL A 16 -9.59 -8.25 -0.49
CA VAL A 16 -9.93 -6.85 -0.83
C VAL A 16 -11.41 -6.60 -0.62
N TYR A 17 -12.29 -7.47 -1.13
CA TYR A 17 -13.73 -7.34 -0.97
C TYR A 17 -14.14 -7.40 0.51
N LEU A 18 -13.60 -8.36 1.27
CA LEU A 18 -13.85 -8.51 2.71
C LEU A 18 -13.31 -7.32 3.50
N LEU A 19 -12.11 -6.82 3.16
CA LEU A 19 -11.54 -5.62 3.76
C LEU A 19 -12.43 -4.41 3.49
N LEU A 20 -12.83 -4.19 2.23
CA LEU A 20 -13.72 -3.10 1.85
C LEU A 20 -15.05 -3.21 2.59
N ARG A 21 -15.64 -4.42 2.63
CA ARG A 21 -16.89 -4.68 3.34
C ARG A 21 -16.77 -4.46 4.85
N TRP A 22 -15.66 -4.85 5.45
CA TRP A 22 -15.45 -4.71 6.90
C TRP A 22 -15.12 -3.27 7.32
N VAL A 23 -14.31 -2.56 6.52
CA VAL A 23 -13.87 -1.19 6.83
C VAL A 23 -14.93 -0.16 6.45
N ILE A 24 -15.70 -0.36 5.37
CA ILE A 24 -16.58 0.69 4.82
C ILE A 24 -18.04 0.48 5.22
N TRP A 25 -18.47 -0.76 5.44
CA TRP A 25 -19.87 -1.03 5.73
C TRP A 25 -20.20 -0.64 7.17
N GLN A 26 -20.85 0.51 7.32
CA GLN A 26 -21.39 0.97 8.59
C GLN A 26 -22.82 0.44 8.76
N PRO A 27 -23.11 -0.33 9.81
CA PRO A 27 -24.49 -0.56 10.24
C PRO A 27 -25.04 0.78 10.72
N GLY A 28 -25.87 1.43 9.89
CA GLY A 28 -26.59 2.65 10.28
C GLY A 28 -26.66 3.77 9.22
N ASN A 29 -25.75 3.84 8.24
CA ASN A 29 -25.87 4.84 7.16
C ASN A 29 -25.18 4.46 5.82
N PRO A 30 -25.61 3.36 5.16
CA PRO A 30 -24.97 2.82 3.96
C PRO A 30 -25.12 3.66 2.67
N GLY A 31 -25.50 4.95 2.74
CA GLY A 31 -25.74 5.80 1.56
C GLY A 31 -25.04 7.17 1.57
N SER A 32 -24.27 7.51 2.60
CA SER A 32 -23.69 8.86 2.70
C SER A 32 -22.58 9.12 1.67
N ALA A 33 -22.43 10.37 1.22
CA ALA A 33 -21.32 10.80 0.37
C ALA A 33 -19.93 10.53 1.01
N ASP A 34 -19.86 10.51 2.34
CA ASP A 34 -18.65 10.20 3.11
C ASP A 34 -18.26 8.71 2.97
N THR A 35 -19.24 7.81 3.04
CA THR A 35 -19.06 6.37 2.81
C THR A 35 -18.60 6.11 1.37
N ALA A 36 -19.23 6.80 0.41
CA ALA A 36 -18.87 6.79 -1.01
C ALA A 36 -17.42 7.26 -1.25
N ALA A 37 -17.01 8.36 -0.64
CA ALA A 37 -15.65 8.89 -0.74
C ALA A 37 -14.61 7.95 -0.12
N LYS A 38 -14.90 7.38 1.05
CA LYS A 38 -14.03 6.38 1.71
C LYS A 38 -13.89 5.11 0.89
N HIS A 39 -15.00 4.61 0.33
CA HIS A 39 -15.00 3.46 -0.58
C HIS A 39 -14.12 3.71 -1.80
N ALA A 40 -14.33 4.85 -2.44
CA ALA A 40 -13.53 5.30 -3.56
C ALA A 40 -12.03 5.40 -3.20
N LEU A 41 -11.69 5.97 -2.03
CA LEU A 41 -10.31 6.07 -1.55
C LEU A 41 -9.67 4.68 -1.42
N TRP A 42 -10.31 3.75 -0.71
CA TRP A 42 -9.75 2.42 -0.48
C TRP A 42 -9.60 1.62 -1.77
N ILE A 43 -10.55 1.69 -2.72
CA ILE A 43 -10.35 1.09 -4.05
C ILE A 43 -9.10 1.64 -4.73
N GLY A 44 -8.86 2.95 -4.61
CA GLY A 44 -7.66 3.57 -5.17
C GLY A 44 -6.38 3.07 -4.54
N VAL A 45 -6.32 3.03 -3.21
CA VAL A 45 -5.15 2.53 -2.46
C VAL A 45 -4.86 1.07 -2.78
N ILE A 46 -5.89 0.23 -2.76
CA ILE A 46 -5.74 -1.19 -3.05
C ILE A 46 -5.37 -1.40 -4.52
N GLY A 47 -6.02 -0.70 -5.44
CA GLY A 47 -5.71 -0.80 -6.87
C GLY A 47 -4.25 -0.44 -7.15
N TRP A 48 -3.74 0.60 -6.48
CA TRP A 48 -2.34 0.99 -6.55
C TRP A 48 -1.39 -0.08 -5.96
N LEU A 49 -1.66 -0.61 -4.78
CA LEU A 49 -0.84 -1.66 -4.15
C LEU A 49 -0.76 -2.92 -5.01
N VAL A 50 -1.90 -3.36 -5.54
CA VAL A 50 -2.00 -4.56 -6.38
C VAL A 50 -1.34 -4.34 -7.75
N SER A 51 -1.28 -3.10 -8.22
CA SER A 51 -0.63 -2.75 -9.49
C SER A 51 0.91 -2.74 -9.45
N SER A 52 1.53 -3.12 -8.32
CA SER A 52 2.98 -3.16 -8.17
C SER A 52 3.63 -4.16 -9.14
N LEU A 53 4.50 -3.64 -10.00
CA LEU A 53 5.29 -4.40 -10.97
C LEU A 53 6.66 -4.85 -10.41
N GLN A 54 6.94 -4.66 -9.12
CA GLN A 54 8.23 -5.02 -8.55
C GLN A 54 8.64 -6.48 -8.76
N PRO A 55 7.76 -7.49 -8.61
CA PRO A 55 8.13 -8.88 -8.91
C PRO A 55 8.56 -9.10 -10.36
N ALA A 56 8.04 -8.28 -11.28
CA ALA A 56 8.35 -8.33 -12.70
C ALA A 56 9.59 -7.52 -13.10
N ALA A 57 10.22 -6.80 -12.16
CA ALA A 57 11.40 -5.97 -12.47
C ALA A 57 12.61 -6.79 -12.94
N LYS A 58 12.64 -8.09 -12.64
CA LYS A 58 13.67 -9.05 -13.07
C LYS A 58 13.20 -9.98 -14.20
N ALA A 59 12.04 -9.70 -14.81
CA ALA A 59 11.52 -10.54 -15.89
C ALA A 59 12.52 -10.57 -17.07
N GLY A 60 12.84 -11.77 -17.55
CA GLY A 60 13.80 -11.99 -18.63
C GLY A 60 15.27 -12.02 -18.21
N LEU A 61 15.59 -11.88 -16.93
CA LEU A 61 16.96 -12.07 -16.43
C LEU A 61 17.27 -13.55 -16.21
N ILE A 62 18.50 -13.94 -16.52
CA ILE A 62 19.07 -15.27 -16.22
C ILE A 62 20.09 -15.09 -15.09
N PRO A 63 19.77 -15.46 -13.85
CA PRO A 63 20.65 -15.18 -12.71
C PRO A 63 21.93 -16.03 -12.73
N VAL A 64 23.08 -15.44 -12.39
CA VAL A 64 24.39 -16.14 -12.38
C VAL A 64 24.43 -17.37 -11.48
N SER A 65 23.70 -17.32 -10.36
CA SER A 65 23.70 -18.38 -9.34
C SER A 65 22.87 -19.61 -9.70
N ASP A 66 22.03 -19.52 -10.73
CA ASP A 66 21.23 -20.63 -11.22
C ASP A 66 21.78 -21.01 -12.59
N VAL A 67 22.47 -22.15 -12.71
CA VAL A 67 22.79 -22.78 -14.02
C VAL A 67 21.52 -23.38 -14.64
N SER A 68 20.38 -22.74 -14.40
CA SER A 68 19.05 -23.13 -14.84
C SER A 68 18.78 -22.58 -16.23
N GLU A 69 17.98 -23.32 -16.98
CA GLU A 69 17.49 -22.90 -18.30
C GLU A 69 16.85 -21.51 -18.24
N ALA A 70 17.00 -20.76 -19.34
CA ALA A 70 16.37 -19.46 -19.52
C ALA A 70 14.86 -19.52 -19.22
N PRO A 71 14.30 -18.53 -18.49
CA PRO A 71 12.88 -18.54 -18.16
C PRO A 71 12.03 -18.54 -19.43
N SER A 72 11.12 -19.49 -19.55
CA SER A 72 10.27 -19.60 -20.72
C SER A 72 9.22 -18.47 -20.75
N ALA A 73 8.73 -18.12 -21.93
CA ALA A 73 7.64 -17.14 -22.08
C ALA A 73 6.40 -17.50 -21.23
N VAL A 74 6.15 -18.80 -21.02
CA VAL A 74 5.04 -19.31 -20.20
C VAL A 74 5.24 -19.01 -18.71
N GLU A 75 6.47 -19.00 -18.22
CA GLU A 75 6.81 -18.67 -16.83
C GLU A 75 6.77 -17.16 -16.56
N LEU A 76 7.05 -16.34 -17.58
CA LEU A 76 6.96 -14.88 -17.49
C LEU A 76 5.50 -14.39 -17.41
N LEU A 77 4.56 -15.13 -18.00
CA LEU A 77 3.15 -14.74 -18.07
C LEU A 77 2.52 -14.47 -16.70
N PRO A 78 2.59 -15.38 -15.70
CA PRO A 78 2.03 -15.12 -14.36
C PRO A 78 2.57 -13.86 -13.68
N VAL A 79 3.87 -13.62 -13.80
CA VAL A 79 4.57 -12.50 -13.15
C VAL A 79 4.09 -11.16 -13.72
N LEU A 80 3.80 -11.12 -15.02
CA LEU A 80 3.33 -9.93 -15.74
C LEU A 80 1.81 -9.76 -15.73
N ALA A 81 1.07 -10.87 -15.78
CA ALA A 81 -0.39 -10.85 -15.77
C ALA A 81 -0.94 -10.40 -14.42
N TRP A 82 -0.26 -10.73 -13.32
CA TRP A 82 -0.74 -10.47 -11.98
C TRP A 82 -1.05 -8.98 -11.69
N PRO A 83 -0.10 -8.04 -11.86
CA PRO A 83 -0.35 -6.64 -11.53
C PRO A 83 -1.42 -6.00 -12.41
N VAL A 84 -1.47 -6.41 -13.69
CA VAL A 84 -2.45 -5.94 -14.68
C VAL A 84 -3.85 -6.42 -14.30
N LEU A 85 -4.05 -7.73 -14.14
CA LEU A 85 -5.35 -8.32 -13.83
C LEU A 85 -5.83 -7.89 -12.45
N GLY A 86 -4.94 -7.85 -11.46
CA GLY A 86 -5.26 -7.41 -10.11
C GLY A 86 -5.72 -5.96 -10.07
N CYS A 87 -5.02 -5.05 -10.75
CA CYS A 87 -5.43 -3.64 -10.88
C CYS A 87 -6.84 -3.52 -11.50
N LEU A 88 -7.08 -4.20 -12.62
CA LEU A 88 -8.37 -4.19 -13.31
C LEU A 88 -9.50 -4.78 -12.45
N ALA A 89 -9.23 -5.91 -11.78
CA ALA A 89 -10.18 -6.58 -10.91
C ALA A 89 -10.58 -5.69 -9.73
N VAL A 90 -9.63 -5.05 -9.05
CA VAL A 90 -9.91 -4.15 -7.93
C VAL A 90 -10.80 -2.98 -8.38
N HIS A 91 -10.51 -2.38 -9.54
CA HIS A 91 -11.34 -1.30 -10.06
C HIS A 91 -12.73 -1.77 -10.49
N ALA A 92 -12.85 -2.95 -11.09
CA ALA A 92 -14.13 -3.55 -11.46
C ALA A 92 -14.97 -3.90 -10.23
N ILE A 93 -14.40 -4.64 -9.27
CA ILE A 93 -15.02 -4.98 -7.98
C ILE A 93 -15.39 -3.71 -7.24
N GLY A 94 -14.55 -2.68 -7.28
CA GLY A 94 -14.84 -1.40 -6.66
C GLY A 94 -16.11 -0.73 -7.19
N GLN A 95 -16.41 -0.87 -8.49
CA GLN A 95 -17.67 -0.40 -9.07
C GLN A 95 -18.86 -1.29 -8.72
N LEU A 96 -18.66 -2.59 -8.63
CA LEU A 96 -19.71 -3.58 -8.33
C LEU A 96 -20.09 -3.62 -6.84
N SER A 97 -19.13 -3.39 -5.96
CA SER A 97 -19.27 -3.42 -4.50
C SER A 97 -19.78 -2.11 -3.89
N TYR A 98 -20.04 -1.10 -4.73
CA TYR A 98 -20.45 0.22 -4.27
C TYR A 98 -21.76 0.12 -3.46
N PRO A 99 -21.82 0.64 -2.22
CA PRO A 99 -22.97 0.46 -1.35
C PRO A 99 -24.19 1.22 -1.90
N GLY A 100 -25.32 0.52 -1.99
CA GLY A 100 -26.57 1.12 -2.45
C GLY A 100 -27.79 0.46 -1.81
N PRO A 101 -28.40 1.05 -0.75
CA PRO A 101 -29.77 0.71 -0.37
C PRO A 101 -30.74 0.99 -1.53
N ARG A 102 -31.64 0.07 -1.85
CA ARG A 102 -32.65 0.32 -2.89
C ARG A 102 -33.70 1.27 -2.30
N LEU A 103 -33.93 2.46 -2.87
CA LEU A 103 -35.12 3.22 -2.47
C LEU A 103 -36.38 2.43 -2.88
N PRO A 104 -37.49 2.57 -2.12
CA PRO A 104 -38.74 1.88 -2.43
C PRO A 104 -39.34 2.26 -3.80
N ARG A 105 -38.96 3.43 -4.37
CA ARG A 105 -39.44 3.89 -5.69
C ARG A 105 -38.28 4.16 -6.63
N ARG A 106 -38.27 3.43 -7.75
CA ARG A 106 -37.25 3.48 -8.80
C ARG A 106 -37.46 4.71 -9.67
N ARG A 107 -36.50 5.65 -9.69
CA ARG A 107 -36.46 6.71 -10.72
C ARG A 107 -35.75 6.16 -11.96
N ALA A 108 -36.51 5.86 -13.02
CA ALA A 108 -35.93 5.48 -14.30
C ALA A 108 -35.40 6.72 -15.01
N SER A 109 -34.08 6.85 -15.13
CA SER A 109 -33.46 7.83 -16.03
C SER A 109 -33.09 7.15 -17.34
N LEU A 110 -33.68 7.60 -18.45
CA LEU A 110 -33.45 7.06 -19.80
C LEU A 110 -32.22 7.64 -20.52
N ASP A 111 -31.37 8.40 -19.81
CA ASP A 111 -30.18 8.99 -20.42
C ASP A 111 -29.21 7.91 -20.92
N VAL A 112 -28.96 7.93 -22.23
CA VAL A 112 -27.91 7.17 -22.90
C VAL A 112 -26.57 7.72 -22.43
N ARG A 113 -25.85 6.92 -21.64
CA ARG A 113 -24.58 7.31 -21.00
C ARG A 113 -23.40 6.79 -21.80
N ARG A 114 -22.63 7.68 -22.43
CA ARG A 114 -21.43 7.30 -23.18
C ARG A 114 -20.18 7.53 -22.32
N ILE A 115 -19.12 6.76 -22.58
CA ILE A 115 -17.83 6.91 -21.87
C ILE A 115 -17.30 8.34 -22.04
N ARG A 116 -17.39 8.88 -23.27
CA ARG A 116 -16.90 10.21 -23.65
C ARG A 116 -17.49 11.36 -22.83
N ASP A 117 -18.66 11.16 -22.23
CA ASP A 117 -19.38 12.21 -21.49
C ASP A 117 -18.77 12.42 -20.09
N PHE A 118 -18.06 11.41 -19.56
CA PHE A 118 -17.44 11.44 -18.22
C PHE A 118 -15.91 11.37 -18.28
N LEU A 119 -15.33 11.22 -19.48
CA LEU A 119 -13.90 10.99 -19.65
C LEU A 119 -13.14 12.33 -19.62
N PRO A 120 -12.15 12.49 -18.72
CA PRO A 120 -11.30 13.68 -18.71
C PRO A 120 -10.38 13.68 -19.95
N ARG A 121 -10.77 14.40 -21.01
CA ARG A 121 -10.13 14.34 -22.34
C ARG A 121 -8.61 14.53 -22.32
N LYS A 122 -8.12 15.53 -21.59
CA LYS A 122 -6.67 15.81 -21.48
C LYS A 122 -5.92 14.60 -20.90
N LEU A 123 -6.43 14.04 -19.81
CA LEU A 123 -5.85 12.85 -19.20
C LEU A 123 -5.94 11.64 -20.12
N ALA A 124 -7.08 11.43 -20.80
CA ALA A 124 -7.24 10.32 -21.73
C ALA A 124 -6.22 10.36 -22.88
N TRP A 125 -5.94 11.54 -23.43
CA TRP A 125 -4.88 11.71 -24.43
C TRP A 125 -3.48 11.44 -23.85
N THR A 126 -3.18 11.93 -22.65
CA THR A 126 -1.91 11.63 -21.96
C THR A 126 -1.74 10.14 -21.74
N VAL A 127 -2.78 9.45 -21.25
CA VAL A 127 -2.75 8.00 -21.05
C VAL A 127 -2.57 7.28 -22.38
N LEU A 128 -3.29 7.66 -23.43
CA LEU A 128 -3.11 7.09 -24.76
C LEU A 128 -1.66 7.24 -25.24
N ALA A 129 -1.07 8.41 -25.09
CA ALA A 129 0.34 8.64 -25.43
C ALA A 129 1.27 7.70 -24.66
N ILE A 130 1.07 7.53 -23.35
CA ILE A 130 1.84 6.59 -22.52
C ILE A 130 1.68 5.14 -23.01
N PHE A 131 0.48 4.71 -23.38
CA PHE A 131 0.26 3.37 -23.94
C PHE A 131 0.97 3.18 -25.29
N VAL A 132 0.92 4.18 -26.16
CA VAL A 132 1.61 4.13 -27.48
C VAL A 132 3.13 4.10 -27.29
N THR A 133 3.67 4.95 -26.41
CA THR A 133 5.11 4.94 -26.08
C THR A 133 5.53 3.62 -25.44
N ALA A 134 4.72 3.06 -24.54
CA ALA A 134 4.98 1.75 -23.94
C ALA A 134 5.01 0.63 -24.99
N ALA A 135 4.05 0.63 -25.92
CA ALA A 135 4.02 -0.32 -27.03
C ALA A 135 5.26 -0.18 -27.93
N GLY A 136 5.67 1.05 -28.25
CA GLY A 136 6.89 1.31 -29.01
C GLY A 136 8.16 0.80 -28.31
N GLN A 137 8.30 1.05 -27.01
CA GLN A 137 9.42 0.56 -26.21
C GLN A 137 9.47 -0.97 -26.14
N ILE A 138 8.31 -1.62 -25.96
CA ILE A 138 8.20 -3.09 -25.94
C ILE A 138 8.54 -3.67 -27.32
N ALA A 139 8.03 -3.07 -28.39
CA ALA A 139 8.33 -3.49 -29.76
C ALA A 139 9.82 -3.35 -30.10
N TRP A 140 10.46 -2.25 -29.70
CA TRP A 140 11.91 -2.10 -29.81
C TRP A 140 12.64 -3.24 -29.09
N THR A 141 12.23 -3.54 -27.86
CA THR A 141 12.88 -4.56 -27.02
C THR A 141 12.89 -5.93 -27.69
N ALA A 142 11.93 -6.23 -28.57
CA ALA A 142 11.90 -7.49 -29.33
C ALA A 142 13.14 -7.70 -30.22
N GLY A 143 13.79 -6.63 -30.69
CA GLY A 143 14.98 -6.71 -31.54
C GLY A 143 16.30 -6.84 -30.78
N VAL A 144 16.27 -6.88 -29.45
CA VAL A 144 17.46 -6.89 -28.61
C VAL A 144 17.96 -8.34 -28.42
N PRO A 145 19.26 -8.63 -28.61
CA PRO A 145 19.79 -9.99 -28.47
C PRO A 145 19.89 -10.44 -27.02
N GLY A 146 19.73 -11.74 -26.79
CA GLY A 146 20.00 -12.38 -25.50
C GLY A 146 21.50 -12.62 -25.29
N PHE A 147 21.91 -12.82 -24.04
CA PHE A 147 23.26 -13.22 -23.67
C PHE A 147 23.24 -14.07 -22.41
N ASP A 148 24.18 -15.00 -22.32
CA ASP A 148 24.29 -15.92 -21.19
C ASP A 148 24.82 -15.22 -19.94
N PRO A 149 24.43 -15.69 -18.73
CA PRO A 149 25.03 -15.19 -17.49
C PRO A 149 26.53 -15.50 -17.45
N ALA A 150 27.33 -14.56 -16.93
CA ALA A 150 28.75 -14.76 -16.73
C ALA A 150 29.10 -14.71 -15.23
N PRO A 151 29.83 -15.70 -14.69
CA PRO A 151 30.26 -15.68 -13.31
C PRO A 151 31.17 -14.48 -13.03
N TYR A 152 31.11 -13.95 -11.81
CA TYR A 152 31.94 -12.84 -11.41
C TYR A 152 33.42 -13.27 -11.30
N VAL A 153 34.25 -12.79 -12.20
CA VAL A 153 35.69 -13.07 -12.25
C VAL A 153 36.49 -11.76 -12.09
N PRO A 154 37.45 -11.69 -11.16
CA PRO A 154 38.32 -10.53 -11.02
C PRO A 154 39.27 -10.42 -12.23
N ARG A 155 39.35 -9.25 -12.84
CA ARG A 155 40.36 -8.92 -13.86
C ARG A 155 41.27 -7.79 -13.36
N PRO A 156 42.59 -7.87 -13.60
CA PRO A 156 43.51 -6.81 -13.23
C PRO A 156 43.24 -5.55 -14.07
N GLU A 157 43.22 -4.40 -13.41
CA GLU A 157 43.04 -3.08 -14.02
C GLU A 157 44.42 -2.40 -14.21
N PRO A 158 44.63 -1.58 -15.26
CA PRO A 158 45.90 -0.87 -15.48
C PRO A 158 46.33 0.04 -14.32
N SER A 159 45.40 0.44 -13.46
CA SER A 159 45.61 1.23 -12.24
C SER A 159 46.26 0.45 -11.09
N GLY A 160 46.43 -0.88 -11.23
CA GLY A 160 46.94 -1.77 -10.18
C GLY A 160 45.86 -2.37 -9.26
N GLY A 161 44.58 -2.18 -9.59
CA GLY A 161 43.43 -2.79 -8.89
C GLY A 161 42.89 -4.05 -9.56
N TYR A 162 41.81 -4.61 -9.01
CA TYR A 162 40.99 -5.63 -9.66
C TYR A 162 39.57 -5.09 -9.86
N VAL A 163 39.02 -5.31 -11.05
CA VAL A 163 37.60 -5.07 -11.35
C VAL A 163 36.94 -6.42 -11.60
N TYR A 164 35.80 -6.66 -10.95
CA TYR A 164 35.02 -7.88 -11.18
C TYR A 164 34.17 -7.71 -12.45
N TYR A 165 34.33 -8.63 -13.39
CA TYR A 165 33.48 -8.74 -14.58
C TYR A 165 32.54 -9.92 -14.42
N GLY A 166 31.32 -9.80 -14.94
CA GLY A 166 30.27 -10.80 -14.77
C GLY A 166 28.95 -10.15 -14.37
N GLY A 167 27.90 -10.95 -14.39
CA GLY A 167 26.55 -10.46 -14.18
C GLY A 167 25.49 -11.40 -14.73
N ASP A 168 24.25 -11.10 -14.35
CA ASP A 168 23.09 -11.83 -14.82
C ASP A 168 22.99 -11.72 -16.35
N GLY A 169 22.63 -12.83 -16.98
CA GLY A 169 22.31 -12.88 -18.40
C GLY A 169 20.92 -12.34 -18.68
N ARG A 170 20.51 -12.37 -19.94
CA ARG A 170 19.15 -12.06 -20.34
C ARG A 170 18.69 -12.93 -21.50
N VAL A 171 17.39 -13.24 -21.50
CA VAL A 171 16.75 -13.92 -22.62
C VAL A 171 16.71 -13.03 -23.87
N PRO A 172 16.58 -13.60 -25.08
CA PRO A 172 16.30 -12.83 -26.27
C PRO A 172 15.11 -11.89 -26.06
N GLY A 173 15.23 -10.66 -26.53
CA GLY A 173 14.24 -9.62 -26.27
C GLY A 173 12.84 -9.97 -26.79
N ILE A 174 12.73 -10.79 -27.83
CA ILE A 174 11.45 -11.29 -28.37
C ILE A 174 10.67 -12.12 -27.33
N ASP A 175 11.36 -12.92 -26.52
CA ASP A 175 10.76 -13.82 -25.54
C ASP A 175 10.15 -13.05 -24.36
N LEU A 176 10.69 -11.87 -24.05
CA LEU A 176 10.13 -10.94 -23.08
C LEU A 176 9.10 -9.98 -23.70
N ALA A 177 9.30 -9.54 -24.94
CA ALA A 177 8.44 -8.57 -25.59
C ALA A 177 7.02 -9.13 -25.83
N ALA A 178 6.90 -10.42 -26.20
CA ALA A 178 5.61 -11.07 -26.40
C ALA A 178 4.71 -11.04 -25.14
N PRO A 179 5.15 -11.52 -23.96
CA PRO A 179 4.33 -11.47 -22.75
C PRO A 179 4.10 -10.04 -22.23
N LEU A 180 5.06 -9.12 -22.39
CA LEU A 180 4.85 -7.69 -22.06
C LEU A 180 3.80 -7.04 -22.97
N GLY A 181 3.86 -7.31 -24.27
CA GLY A 181 2.87 -6.85 -25.25
C GLY A 181 1.48 -7.41 -24.93
N GLY A 182 1.40 -8.70 -24.61
CA GLY A 182 0.16 -9.34 -24.16
C GLY A 182 -0.40 -8.67 -22.90
N ALA A 183 0.44 -8.40 -21.89
CA ALA A 183 0.04 -7.69 -20.68
C ALA A 183 -0.47 -6.27 -20.98
N LEU A 184 0.17 -5.53 -21.88
CA LEU A 184 -0.25 -4.19 -22.29
C LEU A 184 -1.61 -4.22 -23.03
N VAL A 185 -1.83 -5.18 -23.91
CA VAL A 185 -3.10 -5.38 -24.63
C VAL A 185 -4.23 -5.70 -23.65
N VAL A 186 -3.99 -6.63 -22.71
CA VAL A 186 -4.95 -6.96 -21.65
C VAL A 186 -5.26 -5.74 -20.79
N LEU A 187 -4.24 -4.95 -20.42
CA LEU A 187 -4.43 -3.72 -19.68
C LEU A 187 -5.29 -2.71 -20.46
N ALA A 188 -5.05 -2.52 -21.75
CA ALA A 188 -5.82 -1.60 -22.60
C ALA A 188 -7.28 -2.05 -22.74
N ALA A 189 -7.51 -3.32 -23.10
CA ALA A 189 -8.84 -3.90 -23.26
C ALA A 189 -9.62 -3.89 -21.93
N GLY A 190 -8.97 -4.27 -20.84
CA GLY A 190 -9.54 -4.22 -19.49
C GLY A 190 -9.87 -2.80 -19.04
N THR A 191 -9.00 -1.83 -19.33
CA THR A 191 -9.26 -0.41 -19.04
C THR A 191 -10.53 0.04 -19.75
N PHE A 192 -10.68 -0.28 -21.04
CA PHE A 192 -11.88 0.04 -21.80
C PHE A 192 -13.14 -0.62 -21.19
N ALA A 193 -13.06 -1.89 -20.81
CA ALA A 193 -14.16 -2.60 -20.15
C ALA A 193 -14.56 -1.97 -18.81
N VAL A 194 -13.59 -1.56 -17.98
CA VAL A 194 -13.85 -0.90 -16.70
C VAL A 194 -14.39 0.53 -16.91
N LEU A 195 -13.91 1.28 -17.91
CA LEU A 195 -14.50 2.57 -18.29
C LEU A 195 -15.97 2.40 -18.72
N ALA A 196 -16.27 1.37 -19.52
CA ALA A 196 -17.64 1.03 -19.89
C ALA A 196 -18.49 0.67 -18.66
N LEU A 197 -17.95 -0.10 -17.72
CA LEU A 197 -18.60 -0.43 -16.46
C LEU A 197 -18.91 0.82 -15.63
N ILE A 198 -17.95 1.76 -15.52
CA ILE A 198 -18.14 3.04 -14.80
C ILE A 198 -19.24 3.88 -15.47
N ALA A 199 -19.23 4.00 -16.80
CA ALA A 199 -20.24 4.74 -17.54
C ALA A 199 -21.65 4.14 -17.37
N ARG A 200 -21.74 2.80 -17.38
CA ARG A 200 -22.99 2.04 -17.23
C ARG A 200 -23.45 1.89 -15.77
N ARG A 201 -22.62 2.30 -14.80
CA ARG A 201 -22.94 2.19 -13.36
C ARG A 201 -24.29 2.87 -13.04
N ARG A 202 -25.07 2.21 -12.18
CA ARG A 202 -26.34 2.75 -11.66
C ARG A 202 -26.10 4.08 -10.93
N ARG A 203 -27.07 5.00 -11.05
CA ARG A 203 -27.06 6.26 -10.29
C ARG A 203 -27.34 5.94 -8.82
N LEU A 204 -26.70 6.68 -7.93
CA LEU A 204 -27.01 6.67 -6.51
C LEU A 204 -28.21 7.59 -6.31
N GLU A 205 -29.31 7.02 -5.83
CA GLU A 205 -30.62 7.67 -5.87
C GLU A 205 -30.73 8.89 -4.91
N TRP A 206 -29.85 8.96 -3.91
CA TRP A 206 -29.71 10.08 -2.96
C TRP A 206 -28.77 11.20 -3.44
N LEU A 207 -28.06 11.01 -4.56
CA LEU A 207 -27.17 12.02 -5.13
C LEU A 207 -27.82 12.68 -6.34
N SER A 208 -27.52 13.97 -6.55
CA SER A 208 -27.96 14.68 -7.74
C SER A 208 -27.40 14.04 -9.02
N SER A 209 -27.98 14.36 -10.18
CA SER A 209 -27.47 13.87 -11.47
C SER A 209 -26.03 14.36 -11.72
N GLU A 210 -25.74 15.59 -11.29
CA GLU A 210 -24.42 16.24 -11.36
C GLU A 210 -23.40 15.57 -10.44
N ASP A 211 -23.76 15.28 -9.18
CA ASP A 211 -22.86 14.56 -8.28
C ASP A 211 -22.54 13.15 -8.80
N ASN A 212 -23.53 12.48 -9.40
CA ASN A 212 -23.35 11.17 -10.02
C ASN A 212 -22.41 11.24 -11.25
N SER A 213 -22.52 12.25 -12.11
CA SER A 213 -21.61 12.43 -13.25
C SER A 213 -20.20 12.76 -12.77
N LEU A 214 -20.08 13.58 -11.73
CA LEU A 214 -18.80 13.92 -11.12
C LEU A 214 -18.13 12.70 -10.48
N LEU A 215 -18.88 11.85 -9.75
CA LEU A 215 -18.36 10.61 -9.19
C LEU A 215 -17.85 9.63 -10.27
N ARG A 216 -18.52 9.56 -11.42
CA ARG A 216 -18.03 8.77 -12.57
C ARG A 216 -16.74 9.35 -13.12
N THR A 217 -16.68 10.68 -13.27
CA THR A 217 -15.48 11.38 -13.73
C THR A 217 -14.29 11.15 -12.79
N ILE A 218 -14.50 11.21 -11.47
CA ILE A 218 -13.48 10.87 -10.47
C ILE A 218 -13.04 9.41 -10.62
N ALA A 219 -13.98 8.48 -10.78
CA ALA A 219 -13.67 7.06 -10.93
C ALA A 219 -12.87 6.78 -12.20
N MET A 220 -13.24 7.38 -13.34
CA MET A 220 -12.49 7.27 -14.61
C MET A 220 -11.11 7.91 -14.50
N ASN A 221 -11.01 9.11 -13.91
CA ASN A 221 -9.74 9.81 -13.69
C ASN A 221 -8.76 8.93 -12.89
N ARG A 222 -9.22 8.35 -11.78
CA ARG A 222 -8.43 7.45 -10.96
C ARG A 222 -7.98 6.21 -11.72
N LEU A 223 -8.91 5.53 -12.42
CA LEU A 223 -8.56 4.36 -13.23
C LEU A 223 -7.46 4.71 -14.24
N LEU A 224 -7.65 5.79 -15.01
CA LEU A 224 -6.71 6.26 -16.02
C LEU A 224 -5.32 6.53 -15.44
N ARG A 225 -5.24 7.19 -14.28
CA ARG A 225 -3.96 7.43 -13.59
C ARG A 225 -3.27 6.12 -13.21
N THR A 226 -3.99 5.16 -12.62
CA THR A 226 -3.41 3.87 -12.23
C THR A 226 -2.93 3.09 -13.45
N VAL A 227 -3.74 2.96 -14.49
CA VAL A 227 -3.35 2.17 -15.67
C VAL A 227 -2.22 2.83 -16.47
N ALA A 228 -2.12 4.16 -16.43
CA ALA A 228 -0.98 4.87 -17.00
C ALA A 228 0.32 4.54 -16.27
N THR A 229 0.30 4.47 -14.93
CA THR A 229 1.48 4.04 -14.15
C THR A 229 1.85 2.59 -14.39
N VAL A 230 0.87 1.70 -14.61
CA VAL A 230 1.15 0.30 -14.96
C VAL A 230 1.73 0.18 -16.36
N ALA A 231 1.14 0.84 -17.36
CA ALA A 231 1.65 0.84 -18.73
C ALA A 231 3.09 1.38 -18.80
N SER A 232 3.36 2.50 -18.11
CA SER A 232 4.70 3.06 -17.96
C SER A 232 5.67 2.11 -17.24
N GLY A 233 5.20 1.39 -16.22
CA GLY A 233 6.02 0.40 -15.53
C GLY A 233 6.38 -0.80 -16.42
N LEU A 234 5.46 -1.27 -17.27
CA LEU A 234 5.74 -2.30 -18.28
C LEU A 234 6.80 -1.82 -19.28
N ALA A 235 6.71 -0.56 -19.72
CA ALA A 235 7.73 0.06 -20.56
C ALA A 235 9.09 0.18 -19.85
N ALA A 236 9.09 0.46 -18.54
CA ALA A 236 10.31 0.52 -17.74
C ALA A 236 10.99 -0.85 -17.62
N ILE A 237 10.21 -1.94 -17.46
CA ILE A 237 10.76 -3.30 -17.48
C ILE A 237 11.43 -3.59 -18.83
N ALA A 238 10.74 -3.30 -19.93
CA ALA A 238 11.27 -3.47 -21.27
C ALA A 238 12.56 -2.65 -21.49
N GLY A 239 12.56 -1.38 -21.09
CA GLY A 239 13.73 -0.50 -21.20
C GLY A 239 14.90 -0.91 -20.31
N ASN A 240 14.63 -1.36 -19.08
CA ASN A 240 15.66 -1.92 -18.20
C ASN A 240 16.30 -3.15 -18.84
N HIS A 241 15.48 -4.07 -19.37
CA HIS A 241 15.97 -5.26 -20.07
C HIS A 241 16.83 -4.90 -21.29
N ALA A 242 16.39 -3.93 -22.09
CA ALA A 242 17.15 -3.46 -23.26
C ALA A 242 18.47 -2.78 -22.88
N ALA A 243 18.51 -2.07 -21.74
CA ALA A 243 19.69 -1.36 -21.27
C ALA A 243 20.75 -2.24 -20.59
N LEU A 244 20.44 -3.52 -20.33
CA LEU A 244 21.43 -4.47 -19.82
C LEU A 244 22.57 -4.64 -20.84
N THR A 245 23.79 -4.49 -20.34
CA THR A 245 25.02 -4.74 -21.09
C THR A 245 25.42 -6.19 -21.00
N ASP A 246 26.12 -6.69 -22.01
CA ASP A 246 26.71 -8.03 -21.98
C ASP A 246 27.64 -8.17 -20.76
N PRO A 247 27.40 -9.14 -19.86
CA PRO A 247 28.22 -9.33 -18.67
C PRO A 247 29.67 -9.71 -19.00
N ALA A 248 29.98 -10.13 -20.24
CA ALA A 248 31.33 -10.36 -20.72
C ALA A 248 32.09 -9.06 -21.09
N GLU A 249 31.36 -8.00 -21.45
CA GLU A 249 31.91 -6.74 -21.94
C GLU A 249 32.03 -5.65 -20.86
N GLY A 250 31.30 -5.77 -19.75
CA GLY A 250 31.44 -4.82 -18.65
C GLY A 250 30.51 -5.06 -17.46
N THR A 251 30.79 -4.33 -16.36
CA THR A 251 29.88 -4.26 -15.21
C THR A 251 28.65 -3.44 -15.59
N GLY A 252 27.47 -4.03 -15.46
CA GLY A 252 26.20 -3.38 -15.84
C GLY A 252 26.02 -2.01 -15.20
N ASN A 253 25.48 -1.05 -15.98
CA ASN A 253 25.09 0.25 -15.48
C ASN A 253 23.66 0.19 -14.90
N TRP A 254 23.49 0.68 -13.67
CA TRP A 254 22.22 0.58 -12.95
C TRP A 254 21.27 1.72 -13.30
N ALA A 255 21.78 2.76 -14.00
CA ALA A 255 21.02 3.90 -14.44
C ALA A 255 20.20 3.55 -15.69
N SER A 256 18.91 3.25 -15.50
CA SER A 256 17.97 3.10 -16.61
C SER A 256 17.18 4.39 -16.86
N PRO A 257 17.32 5.02 -18.04
CA PRO A 257 16.47 6.14 -18.45
C PRO A 257 14.98 5.79 -18.43
N ALA A 258 14.62 4.53 -18.73
CA ALA A 258 13.24 4.07 -18.73
C ALA A 258 12.64 4.03 -17.31
N ALA A 259 13.44 3.62 -16.31
CA ALA A 259 13.02 3.69 -14.91
C ALA A 259 12.82 5.13 -14.43
N MET A 260 13.69 6.05 -14.86
CA MET A 260 13.55 7.48 -14.55
C MET A 260 12.31 8.10 -15.20
N LEU A 261 12.05 7.80 -16.48
CA LEU A 261 10.82 8.22 -17.15
C LEU A 261 9.57 7.67 -16.47
N ASN A 262 9.61 6.42 -15.99
CA ASN A 262 8.51 5.85 -15.23
C ASN A 262 8.27 6.56 -13.90
N LEU A 263 9.32 6.98 -13.20
CA LEU A 263 9.20 7.82 -12.01
C LEU A 263 8.55 9.18 -12.34
N VAL A 264 8.95 9.81 -13.45
CA VAL A 264 8.32 11.06 -13.92
C VAL A 264 6.84 10.87 -14.20
N VAL A 265 6.45 9.79 -14.89
CA VAL A 265 5.03 9.46 -15.14
C VAL A 265 4.29 9.25 -13.83
N LEU A 266 4.88 8.52 -12.88
CA LEU A 266 4.27 8.30 -11.57
C LEU A 266 4.05 9.61 -10.82
N LEU A 267 5.02 10.53 -10.81
CA LEU A 267 4.90 11.84 -10.17
C LEU A 267 3.88 12.74 -10.89
N ALA A 268 3.87 12.74 -12.22
CA ALA A 268 2.89 13.49 -13.00
C ALA A 268 1.47 12.97 -12.75
N MET A 269 1.29 11.64 -12.76
CA MET A 269 0.02 11.01 -12.42
C MET A 269 -0.34 11.25 -10.96
N TRP A 270 0.61 11.32 -10.02
CA TRP A 270 0.33 11.68 -8.63
C TRP A 270 -0.23 13.10 -8.51
N TRP A 271 0.41 14.07 -9.18
CA TRP A 271 0.02 15.48 -9.17
C TRP A 271 -1.34 15.72 -9.81
N TRP A 272 -1.74 14.89 -10.78
CA TRP A 272 -2.97 15.11 -11.56
C TRP A 272 -4.25 15.05 -10.69
N ALA A 273 -4.67 16.20 -10.17
CA ALA A 273 -5.78 16.28 -9.22
C ALA A 273 -7.11 15.85 -9.86
N PRO A 274 -7.90 14.99 -9.19
CA PRO A 274 -9.25 14.69 -9.65
C PRO A 274 -10.16 15.92 -9.45
N PRO A 275 -11.24 16.06 -10.25
CA PRO A 275 -12.23 17.11 -10.01
C PRO A 275 -12.83 16.94 -8.60
N LYS A 276 -12.97 18.05 -7.89
CA LYS A 276 -13.54 18.08 -6.54
C LYS A 276 -15.06 18.14 -6.62
N LEU A 277 -15.76 17.43 -5.73
CA LEU A 277 -17.21 17.61 -5.55
C LEU A 277 -17.48 19.08 -5.18
N SER A 278 -18.48 19.71 -5.81
CA SER A 278 -18.85 21.09 -5.55
C SER A 278 -19.19 21.32 -4.07
N HIS A 279 -18.87 22.53 -3.59
CA HIS A 279 -18.72 22.92 -2.18
C HIS A 279 -19.89 22.62 -1.21
N GLY A 280 -21.07 22.23 -1.69
CA GLY A 280 -22.28 22.07 -0.87
C GLY A 280 -22.21 21.00 0.23
N LEU A 281 -21.38 19.96 0.09
CA LEU A 281 -21.24 18.91 1.11
C LEU A 281 -20.18 19.25 2.17
N THR A 282 -19.13 19.99 1.80
CA THR A 282 -18.03 20.36 2.70
C THR A 282 -18.38 21.61 3.52
N GLU A 283 -19.04 22.60 2.92
CA GLU A 283 -19.45 23.84 3.61
C GLU A 283 -20.58 23.62 4.63
N ARG A 284 -21.56 22.76 4.35
CA ARG A 284 -22.60 22.39 5.34
C ARG A 284 -22.01 21.70 6.58
N ARG A 285 -20.89 20.98 6.41
CA ARG A 285 -20.16 20.32 7.50
C ARG A 285 -19.28 21.30 8.27
N ALA A 286 -18.58 22.19 7.56
CA ALA A 286 -17.78 23.26 8.15
C ALA A 286 -18.64 24.25 8.96
N ARG A 287 -19.83 24.62 8.47
CA ARG A 287 -20.77 25.51 9.18
C ARG A 287 -21.47 24.88 10.39
N ARG A 288 -21.46 23.55 10.55
CA ARG A 288 -22.07 22.86 11.71
C ARG A 288 -21.09 22.52 12.82
N MET A 289 -19.79 22.62 12.58
CA MET A 289 -18.79 22.45 13.63
C MET A 289 -18.49 23.83 14.21
N THR A 290 -18.90 24.05 15.46
CA THR A 290 -18.35 25.11 16.32
C THR A 290 -16.84 25.16 16.16
N ASP A 291 -16.27 26.37 16.06
CA ASP A 291 -14.88 26.60 15.73
C ASP A 291 -13.96 25.68 16.57
N PRO A 292 -13.29 24.69 15.95
CA PRO A 292 -12.67 23.62 16.72
C PRO A 292 -11.54 24.19 17.57
N GLN A 293 -11.49 23.80 18.84
CA GLN A 293 -10.44 24.25 19.76
C GLN A 293 -9.04 24.06 19.12
N PRO A 294 -8.10 25.02 19.30
CA PRO A 294 -6.78 24.98 18.67
C PRO A 294 -5.99 23.69 18.94
N ALA A 295 -6.11 23.12 20.14
CA ALA A 295 -5.50 21.84 20.49
C ALA A 295 -6.03 20.68 19.62
N THR A 296 -7.32 20.68 19.28
CA THR A 296 -7.92 19.70 18.36
C THR A 296 -7.41 19.90 16.93
N LYS A 297 -7.26 21.15 16.46
CA LYS A 297 -6.67 21.46 15.15
C LYS A 297 -5.24 20.91 15.05
N LEU A 298 -4.42 21.11 16.09
CA LEU A 298 -3.06 20.55 16.16
C LEU A 298 -3.09 19.01 16.10
N VAL A 299 -3.94 18.36 16.90
CA VAL A 299 -4.04 16.89 16.91
C VAL A 299 -4.45 16.32 15.55
N VAL A 300 -5.34 17.00 14.83
CA VAL A 300 -5.73 16.62 13.46
C VAL A 300 -4.56 16.78 12.48
N SER A 301 -3.77 17.85 12.60
CA SER A 301 -2.60 18.11 11.73
C SER A 301 -1.46 17.10 11.89
N ILE A 302 -1.35 16.44 13.04
CA ILE A 302 -0.36 15.37 13.28
C ILE A 302 -0.58 14.18 12.34
N GLY A 303 -1.83 13.91 11.92
CA GLY A 303 -2.13 12.77 11.04
C GLY A 303 -1.38 12.81 9.70
N PRO A 304 -1.51 13.88 8.90
CA PRO A 304 -0.71 14.07 7.69
C PRO A 304 0.81 14.03 7.94
N ALA A 305 1.29 14.63 9.03
CA ALA A 305 2.70 14.62 9.38
C ALA A 305 3.23 13.20 9.66
N MET A 306 2.44 12.34 10.31
CA MET A 306 2.77 10.92 10.48
C MET A 306 2.89 10.21 9.12
N GLY A 307 1.99 10.52 8.18
CA GLY A 307 2.04 9.96 6.82
C GLY A 307 3.32 10.34 6.08
N LEU A 308 3.76 11.60 6.18
CA LEU A 308 5.04 12.05 5.61
C LEU A 308 6.24 11.42 6.31
N ALA A 309 6.20 11.29 7.64
CA ALA A 309 7.29 10.68 8.41
C ALA A 309 7.50 9.20 8.05
N ALA A 310 6.44 8.47 7.73
CA ALA A 310 6.55 7.09 7.24
C ALA A 310 7.31 6.96 5.91
N LEU A 311 7.49 8.06 5.14
CA LEU A 311 8.24 8.09 3.89
C LEU A 311 9.74 8.40 4.09
N ILE A 312 10.17 8.77 5.29
CA ILE A 312 11.59 9.10 5.57
C ILE A 312 12.55 7.95 5.17
N PRO A 313 12.26 6.68 5.49
CA PRO A 313 13.14 5.58 5.08
C PRO A 313 13.23 5.42 3.57
N LEU A 314 12.20 5.81 2.81
CA LEU A 314 12.22 5.78 1.34
C LEU A 314 13.21 6.82 0.79
N VAL A 315 13.19 8.03 1.34
CA VAL A 315 14.17 9.08 0.98
C VAL A 315 15.58 8.64 1.37
N ALA A 316 15.76 8.07 2.56
CA ALA A 316 17.05 7.55 2.99
C ALA A 316 17.55 6.41 2.09
N ALA A 317 16.66 5.49 1.68
CA ALA A 317 17.01 4.40 0.78
C ALA A 317 17.38 4.88 -0.63
N ALA A 318 16.79 5.98 -1.09
CA ALA A 318 17.14 6.62 -2.35
C ALA A 318 18.53 7.29 -2.31
N VAL A 319 18.93 7.84 -1.16
CA VAL A 319 20.22 8.52 -0.98
C VAL A 319 21.35 7.55 -0.61
N MET A 320 21.04 6.46 0.08
CA MET A 320 21.99 5.42 0.50
C MET A 320 21.55 4.03 0.02
N PRO A 321 21.65 3.75 -1.29
CA PRO A 321 21.36 2.42 -1.84
C PRO A 321 22.26 1.37 -1.18
N GLY A 322 21.71 0.22 -0.79
CA GLY A 322 22.46 -0.89 -0.18
C GLY A 322 22.24 -1.03 1.33
N VAL A 323 22.34 0.06 2.10
CA VAL A 323 22.19 -0.01 3.58
C VAL A 323 20.77 -0.38 3.99
N LEU A 324 19.77 0.21 3.31
CA LEU A 324 18.36 -0.01 3.63
C LEU A 324 17.69 -1.05 2.72
N THR A 325 18.18 -1.18 1.48
CA THR A 325 17.60 -2.14 0.51
C THR A 325 17.97 -3.59 0.83
N GLY A 326 19.11 -3.83 1.49
CA GLY A 326 19.51 -5.15 1.98
C GLY A 326 18.88 -5.56 3.31
N GLN A 327 18.19 -4.65 4.00
CA GLN A 327 17.68 -4.85 5.37
C GLN A 327 16.23 -4.36 5.48
N PRO A 328 15.25 -5.08 4.91
CA PRO A 328 13.85 -4.64 4.92
C PRO A 328 13.29 -4.50 6.33
N ALA A 329 13.79 -5.28 7.29
CA ALA A 329 13.43 -5.11 8.70
C ALA A 329 13.84 -3.74 9.26
N LEU A 330 15.05 -3.26 8.93
CA LEU A 330 15.50 -1.93 9.34
C LEU A 330 14.62 -0.84 8.74
N PHE A 331 14.24 -0.98 7.46
CA PHE A 331 13.35 -0.04 6.78
C PHE A 331 11.99 0.09 7.50
N VAL A 332 11.35 -1.03 7.83
CA VAL A 332 10.05 -1.04 8.53
C VAL A 332 10.16 -0.41 9.92
N ALA A 333 11.22 -0.75 10.67
CA ALA A 333 11.44 -0.18 12.00
C ALA A 333 11.70 1.33 11.96
N LEU A 334 12.50 1.82 11.02
CA LEU A 334 12.75 3.26 10.85
C LEU A 334 11.46 4.02 10.50
N ALA A 335 10.59 3.44 9.66
CA ALA A 335 9.29 4.04 9.36
C ALA A 335 8.43 4.18 10.63
N ALA A 336 8.35 3.11 11.43
CA ALA A 336 7.60 3.13 12.69
C ALA A 336 8.20 4.13 13.71
N MET A 337 9.52 4.16 13.86
CA MET A 337 10.21 5.09 14.76
C MET A 337 10.00 6.56 14.35
N ALA A 338 10.07 6.86 13.05
CA ALA A 338 9.79 8.20 12.54
C ALA A 338 8.34 8.63 12.83
N VAL A 339 7.37 7.73 12.64
CA VAL A 339 5.97 7.98 12.99
C VAL A 339 5.79 8.22 14.49
N LEU A 340 6.43 7.40 15.34
CA LEU A 340 6.38 7.54 16.80
C LEU A 340 7.04 8.84 17.27
N ALA A 341 8.13 9.27 16.64
CA ALA A 341 8.77 10.55 16.90
C ALA A 341 7.85 11.74 16.59
N VAL A 342 7.10 11.70 15.48
CA VAL A 342 6.07 12.72 15.17
C VAL A 342 4.95 12.73 16.21
N VAL A 343 4.50 11.55 16.68
CA VAL A 343 3.49 11.47 17.75
C VAL A 343 4.03 12.08 19.05
N ALA A 344 5.28 11.76 19.43
CA ALA A 344 5.93 12.34 20.60
C ALA A 344 6.09 13.86 20.48
N GLY A 345 6.54 14.36 19.33
CA GLY A 345 6.67 15.79 19.05
C GLY A 345 5.33 16.51 19.13
N GLY A 346 4.27 15.92 18.60
CA GLY A 346 2.91 16.44 18.71
C GLY A 346 2.42 16.54 20.16
N GLU A 347 2.74 15.55 21.00
CA GLU A 347 2.46 15.58 22.43
C GLU A 347 3.26 16.65 23.19
N VAL A 348 4.54 16.84 22.84
CA VAL A 348 5.37 17.92 23.39
C VAL A 348 4.81 19.29 23.00
N LEU A 349 4.35 19.47 21.76
CA LEU A 349 3.72 20.71 21.32
C LEU A 349 2.38 20.96 22.05
N LEU A 350 1.56 19.92 22.26
CA LEU A 350 0.35 20.03 23.07
C LEU A 350 0.66 20.41 24.51
N HIS A 351 1.71 19.80 25.09
CA HIS A 351 2.17 20.11 26.44
C HIS A 351 2.58 21.58 26.58
N ARG A 352 3.41 22.08 25.65
CA ARG A 352 4.01 23.42 25.72
C ARG A 352 3.01 24.53 25.40
N ASN A 353 2.17 24.33 24.38
CA ASN A 353 1.34 25.41 23.85
C ASN A 353 -0.05 25.50 24.52
N TYR A 354 -0.54 24.39 25.08
CA TYR A 354 -1.93 24.31 25.57
C TYR A 354 -2.06 23.71 26.98
N GLY A 355 -0.97 23.22 27.59
CA GLY A 355 -1.02 22.60 28.91
C GLY A 355 -0.99 23.62 30.05
N THR A 356 -1.90 23.49 31.01
CA THR A 356 -1.93 24.31 32.24
C THR A 356 -1.81 23.45 33.50
N ASP A 357 -1.19 24.00 34.55
CA ASP A 357 -1.06 23.33 35.86
C ASP A 357 -2.31 23.45 36.74
N ARG A 358 -3.30 24.27 36.31
CA ARG A 358 -4.50 24.59 37.09
C ARG A 358 -5.60 23.53 36.99
N GLU A 359 -5.52 22.64 36.01
CA GLU A 359 -6.51 21.59 35.82
C GLU A 359 -6.00 20.21 36.27
N PRO A 360 -6.86 19.41 36.93
CA PRO A 360 -6.48 18.06 37.33
C PRO A 360 -6.27 17.17 36.10
N ARG A 361 -5.30 16.27 36.21
CA ARG A 361 -4.95 15.34 35.13
C ARG A 361 -6.02 14.28 34.96
N HIS A 362 -6.60 14.20 33.77
CA HIS A 362 -7.63 13.21 33.45
C HIS A 362 -7.03 12.11 32.55
N TRP A 363 -6.94 10.88 33.07
CA TRP A 363 -6.56 9.72 32.28
C TRP A 363 -7.78 9.08 31.63
N PRO A 364 -7.73 8.69 30.35
CA PRO A 364 -8.83 7.96 29.73
C PRO A 364 -9.07 6.61 30.42
N ARG A 365 -10.34 6.31 30.72
CA ARG A 365 -10.74 5.00 31.27
C ARG A 365 -10.44 3.85 30.31
N GLN A 366 -10.57 4.11 29.01
CA GLN A 366 -10.30 3.14 27.96
C GLN A 366 -9.53 3.82 26.81
N PRO A 367 -8.19 3.89 26.90
CA PRO A 367 -7.38 4.59 25.92
C PRO A 367 -7.36 3.93 24.54
N VAL A 368 -7.54 2.60 24.52
CA VAL A 368 -7.45 1.77 23.32
C VAL A 368 -8.70 0.88 23.28
N SER A 369 -9.31 0.74 22.10
CA SER A 369 -10.46 -0.16 21.93
C SER A 369 -10.02 -1.62 22.09
N PRO A 370 -10.88 -2.52 22.61
CA PRO A 370 -10.53 -3.93 22.77
C PRO A 370 -10.08 -4.57 21.45
N ALA A 371 -10.72 -4.18 20.34
CA ALA A 371 -10.37 -4.63 19.00
C ALA A 371 -8.95 -4.22 18.57
N LEU A 372 -8.49 -3.01 18.92
CA LEU A 372 -7.11 -2.61 18.61
C LEU A 372 -6.13 -3.35 19.52
N THR A 373 -6.45 -3.56 20.78
CA THR A 373 -5.61 -4.37 21.69
C THR A 373 -5.46 -5.80 21.18
N THR A 374 -6.55 -6.46 20.78
CA THR A 374 -6.49 -7.81 20.19
C THR A 374 -5.70 -7.82 18.88
N THR A 375 -5.81 -6.77 18.06
CA THR A 375 -5.01 -6.63 16.82
C THR A 375 -3.51 -6.52 17.13
N VAL A 376 -3.12 -5.72 18.12
CA VAL A 376 -1.71 -5.60 18.54
C VAL A 376 -1.17 -6.94 19.02
N VAL A 377 -1.92 -7.64 19.88
CA VAL A 377 -1.52 -8.94 20.44
C VAL A 377 -1.41 -10.00 19.34
N ALA A 378 -2.39 -10.07 18.43
CA ALA A 378 -2.35 -11.00 17.31
C ALA A 378 -1.17 -10.72 16.38
N ALA A 379 -0.90 -9.46 16.04
CA ALA A 379 0.23 -9.09 15.20
C ALA A 379 1.58 -9.40 15.87
N ALA A 380 1.70 -9.17 17.17
CA ALA A 380 2.89 -9.53 17.95
C ALA A 380 3.11 -11.05 18.00
N ALA A 381 2.04 -11.83 18.22
CA ALA A 381 2.10 -13.29 18.21
C ALA A 381 2.51 -13.84 16.83
N ILE A 382 1.97 -13.26 15.74
CA ILE A 382 2.36 -13.62 14.37
C ILE A 382 3.85 -13.34 14.15
N LEU A 383 4.35 -12.15 14.52
CA LEU A 383 5.77 -11.83 14.39
C LEU A 383 6.64 -12.79 15.18
N LEU A 384 6.28 -13.09 16.43
CA LEU A 384 7.03 -14.04 17.26
C LEU A 384 7.05 -15.44 16.63
N GLY A 385 5.90 -15.92 16.15
CA GLY A 385 5.80 -17.21 15.45
C GLY A 385 6.67 -17.27 14.19
N VAL A 386 6.68 -16.22 13.38
CA VAL A 386 7.53 -16.11 12.19
C VAL A 386 9.01 -16.10 12.55
N ILE A 387 9.41 -15.35 13.60
CA ILE A 387 10.79 -15.33 14.08
C ILE A 387 11.23 -16.73 14.53
N VAL A 388 10.42 -17.40 15.35
CA VAL A 388 10.73 -18.76 15.85
C VAL A 388 10.83 -19.75 14.70
N LEU A 389 9.89 -19.72 13.75
CA LEU A 389 9.88 -20.62 12.59
C LEU A 389 11.15 -20.45 11.73
N ILE A 390 11.51 -19.20 11.42
CA ILE A 390 12.72 -18.91 10.62
C ILE A 390 13.99 -19.25 11.40
N ALA A 391 14.05 -18.96 12.69
CA ALA A 391 15.20 -19.27 13.52
C ALA A 391 15.43 -20.79 13.63
N ALA A 392 14.36 -21.56 13.85
CA ALA A 392 14.44 -23.02 13.93
C ALA A 392 14.93 -23.62 12.60
N TRP A 393 14.35 -23.17 11.49
CA TRP A 393 14.73 -23.67 10.17
C TRP A 393 16.15 -23.27 9.76
N GLN A 394 16.57 -22.04 10.06
CA GLN A 394 17.96 -21.61 9.79
C GLN A 394 18.97 -22.39 10.63
N ALA A 395 18.64 -22.70 11.89
CA ALA A 395 19.48 -23.53 12.74
C ALA A 395 19.60 -24.96 12.21
N GLU A 396 18.49 -25.55 11.76
CA GLU A 396 18.47 -26.89 11.16
C GLU A 396 19.22 -26.94 9.82
N ALA A 397 19.02 -25.95 8.96
CA ALA A 397 19.65 -25.87 7.63
C ALA A 397 21.11 -25.38 7.66
N GLY A 398 21.64 -24.97 8.82
CA GLY A 398 22.96 -24.35 8.94
C GLY A 398 23.08 -23.00 8.20
N ALA A 399 21.94 -22.32 7.97
CA ALA A 399 21.89 -21.05 7.27
C ALA A 399 22.20 -19.87 8.22
N PRO A 400 22.79 -18.77 7.73
CA PRO A 400 23.10 -17.61 8.56
C PRO A 400 21.82 -16.98 9.15
N PRO A 401 21.86 -16.49 10.40
CA PRO A 401 20.67 -16.03 11.10
C PRO A 401 20.17 -14.67 10.57
N SER A 402 19.11 -14.67 9.77
CA SER A 402 18.51 -13.44 9.22
C SER A 402 17.50 -12.77 10.15
N TRP A 403 17.00 -13.50 11.15
CA TRP A 403 15.97 -13.02 12.09
C TRP A 403 16.49 -12.03 13.13
N ILE A 404 17.81 -12.01 13.38
CA ILE A 404 18.45 -11.17 14.42
C ILE A 404 18.17 -9.68 14.17
N ALA A 405 18.30 -9.22 12.92
CA ALA A 405 18.02 -7.84 12.56
C ALA A 405 16.56 -7.45 12.85
N ALA A 406 15.60 -8.33 12.58
CA ALA A 406 14.18 -8.10 12.85
C ALA A 406 13.91 -7.99 14.36
N VAL A 407 14.54 -8.82 15.19
CA VAL A 407 14.41 -8.75 16.66
C VAL A 407 14.92 -7.42 17.19
N TRP A 408 16.15 -7.04 16.86
CA TRP A 408 16.75 -5.80 17.39
C TRP A 408 16.04 -4.54 16.91
N THR A 409 15.70 -4.48 15.63
CA THR A 409 15.01 -3.31 15.07
C THR A 409 13.58 -3.20 15.60
N THR A 410 12.89 -4.32 15.84
CA THR A 410 11.58 -4.32 16.51
C THR A 410 11.70 -3.87 17.97
N ALA A 411 12.69 -4.36 18.72
CA ALA A 411 12.93 -3.96 20.10
C ALA A 411 13.22 -2.45 20.21
N ALA A 412 14.04 -1.91 19.31
CA ALA A 412 14.31 -0.47 19.25
C ALA A 412 13.04 0.35 18.97
N ALA A 413 12.18 -0.10 18.06
CA ALA A 413 10.92 0.58 17.77
C ALA A 413 9.91 0.49 18.93
N ILE A 414 9.86 -0.64 19.66
CA ILE A 414 9.08 -0.77 20.90
C ILE A 414 9.61 0.20 21.97
N GLY A 415 10.93 0.29 22.15
CA GLY A 415 11.55 1.24 23.07
C GLY A 415 11.18 2.69 22.74
N THR A 416 11.19 3.03 21.45
CA THR A 416 10.77 4.35 20.95
C THR A 416 9.28 4.64 21.26
N ALA A 417 8.41 3.63 21.26
CA ALA A 417 7.00 3.78 21.58
C ALA A 417 6.74 4.17 23.05
N ALA A 418 7.70 3.92 23.96
CA ALA A 418 7.61 4.36 25.34
C ALA A 418 7.66 5.90 25.48
N VAL A 419 8.31 6.60 24.55
CA VAL A 419 8.45 8.06 24.57
C VAL A 419 7.09 8.78 24.46
N PRO A 420 6.28 8.61 23.39
CA PRO A 420 4.98 9.26 23.30
C PRO A 420 4.04 8.84 24.44
N PHE A 421 4.15 7.61 24.95
CA PHE A 421 3.40 7.16 26.13
C PHE A 421 3.79 7.95 27.39
N ALA A 422 5.09 8.06 27.66
CA ALA A 422 5.61 8.78 28.82
C ALA A 422 5.29 10.28 28.75
N VAL A 423 5.43 10.89 27.58
CA VAL A 423 5.04 12.30 27.35
C VAL A 423 3.54 12.47 27.55
N ALA A 424 2.71 11.62 26.94
CA ALA A 424 1.26 11.67 27.10
C ALA A 424 0.81 11.44 28.56
N ARG A 425 1.59 10.71 29.37
CA ARG A 425 1.33 10.54 30.81
C ARG A 425 1.76 11.75 31.64
N ARG A 426 2.90 12.36 31.30
CA ARG A 426 3.47 13.51 32.04
C ARG A 426 2.89 14.86 31.60
N ARG A 427 2.23 14.92 30.44
CA ARG A 427 1.63 16.14 29.89
C ARG A 427 0.67 16.79 30.89
N ARG A 428 0.74 18.12 31.01
CA ARG A 428 -0.24 18.99 31.69
C ARG A 428 -1.63 18.90 31.05
N SER A 429 -2.69 19.22 31.80
CA SER A 429 -4.06 19.17 31.26
C SER A 429 -4.38 20.39 30.41
N ILE A 430 -5.22 20.17 29.41
CA ILE A 430 -5.60 21.20 28.44
C ILE A 430 -6.98 21.73 28.85
N PRO A 431 -7.09 23.03 29.18
CA PRO A 431 -8.35 23.62 29.56
C PRO A 431 -9.34 23.56 28.41
N ALA A 432 -10.46 22.88 28.67
CA ALA A 432 -11.42 22.54 27.65
C ALA A 432 -12.79 23.11 28.00
N THR A 433 -13.40 23.79 27.02
CA THR A 433 -14.82 24.16 27.08
C THR A 433 -15.72 22.92 27.04
N VAL A 434 -15.16 21.77 26.64
CA VAL A 434 -15.84 20.47 26.57
C VAL A 434 -15.24 19.51 27.59
N ARG A 435 -16.08 19.06 28.53
CA ARG A 435 -15.69 18.11 29.57
C ARG A 435 -15.12 16.83 28.95
N GLY A 436 -13.92 16.43 29.38
CA GLY A 436 -13.27 15.18 28.95
C GLY A 436 -12.40 15.27 27.69
N LEU A 437 -12.19 16.45 27.12
CA LEU A 437 -11.33 16.63 25.94
C LEU A 437 -9.89 16.14 26.17
N ASP A 438 -9.24 16.50 27.28
CA ASP A 438 -7.85 16.08 27.56
C ASP A 438 -7.71 14.55 27.57
N ALA A 439 -8.64 13.85 28.23
CA ALA A 439 -8.69 12.40 28.24
C ALA A 439 -8.88 11.82 26.83
N ALA A 440 -9.73 12.44 25.99
CA ALA A 440 -9.92 12.04 24.61
C ALA A 440 -8.65 12.26 23.76
N LEU A 441 -7.94 13.38 23.95
CA LEU A 441 -6.68 13.66 23.25
C LEU A 441 -5.59 12.65 23.64
N ARG A 442 -5.48 12.32 24.93
CA ARG A 442 -4.56 11.25 25.40
C ARG A 442 -4.95 9.89 24.81
N ALA A 443 -6.23 9.56 24.75
CA ALA A 443 -6.72 8.33 24.11
C ALA A 443 -6.36 8.28 22.62
N ILE A 444 -6.48 9.40 21.88
CA ILE A 444 -6.07 9.47 20.46
C ILE A 444 -4.58 9.16 20.30
N THR A 445 -3.74 9.70 21.18
CA THR A 445 -2.29 9.43 21.16
C THR A 445 -1.96 7.98 21.47
N LEU A 446 -2.56 7.42 22.52
CA LEU A 446 -2.38 6.01 22.87
C LEU A 446 -2.88 5.07 21.78
N HIS A 447 -4.00 5.41 21.14
CA HIS A 447 -4.51 4.70 19.97
C HIS A 447 -3.52 4.76 18.80
N ARG A 448 -2.91 5.92 18.51
CA ARG A 448 -1.89 6.06 17.46
C ARG A 448 -0.67 5.20 17.75
N VAL A 449 -0.17 5.20 18.99
CA VAL A 449 0.96 4.35 19.41
C VAL A 449 0.62 2.87 19.23
N ALA A 450 -0.53 2.41 19.75
CA ALA A 450 -0.96 1.03 19.61
C ALA A 450 -1.13 0.62 18.14
N ARG A 451 -1.73 1.48 17.31
CA ARG A 451 -1.90 1.25 15.87
C ARG A 451 -0.56 1.16 15.14
N THR A 452 0.40 2.03 15.46
CA THR A 452 1.75 1.98 14.87
C THR A 452 2.49 0.71 15.28
N LEU A 453 2.34 0.24 16.53
CA LEU A 453 2.92 -1.03 16.97
C LEU A 453 2.29 -2.24 16.28
N ALA A 454 0.96 -2.29 16.15
CA ALA A 454 0.28 -3.34 15.38
C ALA A 454 0.76 -3.38 13.92
N ALA A 455 0.85 -2.21 13.28
CA ALA A 455 1.35 -2.08 11.91
C ALA A 455 2.81 -2.54 11.79
N LEU A 456 3.68 -2.13 12.73
CA LEU A 456 5.07 -2.54 12.82
C LEU A 456 5.19 -4.06 12.90
N PHE A 457 4.47 -4.71 13.81
CA PHE A 457 4.59 -6.16 13.99
C PHE A 457 4.14 -6.95 12.76
N ALA A 458 3.01 -6.57 12.16
CA ALA A 458 2.54 -7.19 10.92
C ALA A 458 3.51 -6.96 9.76
N ALA A 459 4.00 -5.72 9.58
CA ALA A 459 4.93 -5.39 8.51
C ALA A 459 6.30 -6.05 8.70
N GLN A 460 6.79 -6.20 9.93
CA GLN A 460 8.04 -6.90 10.22
C GLN A 460 7.94 -8.39 9.93
N ALA A 461 6.84 -9.03 10.32
CA ALA A 461 6.60 -10.42 9.99
C ALA A 461 6.59 -10.62 8.47
N GLY A 462 5.94 -9.69 7.75
CA GLY A 462 5.94 -9.66 6.29
C GLY A 462 7.32 -9.50 5.67
N ALA A 463 8.07 -8.50 6.11
CA ALA A 463 9.43 -8.21 5.65
C ALA A 463 10.36 -9.40 5.86
N LEU A 464 10.32 -10.02 7.04
CA LEU A 464 11.16 -11.15 7.39
C LEU A 464 10.86 -12.39 6.53
N LEU A 465 9.58 -12.70 6.28
CA LEU A 465 9.19 -13.78 5.36
C LEU A 465 9.64 -13.49 3.93
N MET A 466 9.46 -12.27 3.43
CA MET A 466 9.86 -11.88 2.08
C MET A 466 11.37 -11.97 1.86
N SER A 467 12.17 -11.61 2.87
CA SER A 467 13.64 -11.62 2.76
C SER A 467 14.27 -12.98 3.04
N ALA A 468 13.77 -13.72 4.03
CA ALA A 468 14.40 -14.96 4.47
C ALA A 468 13.95 -16.17 3.64
N ALA A 469 12.67 -16.24 3.26
CA ALA A 469 12.12 -17.43 2.62
C ALA A 469 12.82 -17.82 1.30
N PRO A 470 13.17 -16.90 0.38
CA PRO A 470 13.86 -17.28 -0.86
C PRO A 470 15.24 -17.90 -0.62
N GLY A 471 15.97 -17.43 0.40
CA GLY A 471 17.25 -18.03 0.79
C GLY A 471 17.07 -19.42 1.39
N LEU A 472 15.99 -19.62 2.15
CA LEU A 472 15.67 -20.90 2.80
C LEU A 472 15.15 -21.96 1.82
N GLN A 473 14.51 -21.55 0.72
CA GLN A 473 14.04 -22.48 -0.33
C GLN A 473 15.19 -23.28 -0.95
N ARG A 474 16.41 -22.73 -0.99
CA ARG A 474 17.59 -23.43 -1.54
C ARG A 474 17.97 -24.69 -0.76
N PHE A 475 17.54 -24.78 0.49
CA PHE A 475 17.81 -25.92 1.37
C PHE A 475 16.65 -26.94 1.37
N SER A 476 15.56 -26.68 0.65
CA SER A 476 14.42 -27.60 0.49
C SER A 476 14.26 -27.98 -0.99
N PRO A 477 14.66 -29.20 -1.41
CA PRO A 477 14.41 -29.64 -2.78
C PRO A 477 12.89 -29.62 -3.09
N PRO A 478 12.48 -29.16 -4.29
CA PRO A 478 11.07 -29.07 -4.64
C PRO A 478 10.40 -30.47 -4.62
N GLY A 479 9.31 -30.62 -3.86
CA GLY A 479 8.40 -31.77 -3.97
C GLY A 479 8.65 -32.95 -3.03
N ALA A 480 9.60 -32.86 -2.09
CA ALA A 480 9.91 -33.97 -1.18
C ALA A 480 9.05 -34.00 0.09
N ASP A 481 8.53 -32.84 0.56
CA ASP A 481 7.87 -32.75 1.87
C ASP A 481 6.90 -31.55 2.00
N THR A 482 6.07 -31.56 3.05
CA THR A 482 5.13 -30.46 3.37
C THR A 482 5.82 -29.14 3.72
N THR A 483 7.10 -29.18 4.13
CA THR A 483 7.88 -27.98 4.45
C THR A 483 8.27 -27.20 3.20
N SER A 484 8.57 -27.89 2.09
CA SER A 484 8.87 -27.25 0.81
C SER A 484 7.69 -26.39 0.31
N VAL A 485 6.46 -26.87 0.45
CA VAL A 485 5.24 -26.12 0.09
C VAL A 485 5.08 -24.88 0.96
N LEU A 486 5.36 -24.99 2.27
CA LEU A 486 5.28 -23.85 3.20
C LEU A 486 6.23 -22.73 2.76
N TRP A 487 7.49 -23.06 2.46
CA TRP A 487 8.49 -22.08 2.06
C TRP A 487 8.25 -21.48 0.67
N GLN A 488 7.60 -22.21 -0.25
CA GLN A 488 7.14 -21.67 -1.54
C GLN A 488 6.06 -20.60 -1.36
N VAL A 489 5.15 -20.76 -0.39
CA VAL A 489 4.05 -19.82 -0.15
C VAL A 489 4.46 -18.67 0.80
N ALA A 490 5.53 -18.86 1.60
CA ALA A 490 5.98 -17.91 2.61
C ALA A 490 6.21 -16.48 2.09
N PRO A 491 6.85 -16.22 0.92
CA PRO A 491 6.97 -14.87 0.38
C PRO A 491 5.60 -14.21 0.11
N GLY A 492 4.64 -14.98 -0.41
CA GLY A 492 3.28 -14.52 -0.67
C GLY A 492 2.52 -14.17 0.62
N ALA A 493 2.65 -15.01 1.66
CA ALA A 493 2.16 -14.68 3.00
C ALA A 493 2.83 -13.43 3.56
N GLY A 494 4.13 -13.25 3.31
CA GLY A 494 4.89 -12.07 3.69
C GLY A 494 4.34 -10.77 3.07
N VAL A 495 4.01 -10.80 1.78
CA VAL A 495 3.36 -9.66 1.07
C VAL A 495 2.01 -9.33 1.70
N ILE A 496 1.20 -10.35 2.05
CA ILE A 496 -0.10 -10.15 2.69
C ILE A 496 0.06 -9.47 4.06
N LEU A 497 1.01 -9.93 4.88
CA LEU A 497 1.27 -9.34 6.20
C LEU A 497 1.81 -7.91 6.11
N ALA A 498 2.72 -7.65 5.15
CA ALA A 498 3.22 -6.31 4.88
C ALA A 498 2.07 -5.36 4.46
N ALA A 499 1.21 -5.80 3.54
CA ALA A 499 0.04 -5.05 3.12
C ALA A 499 -0.94 -4.82 4.29
N ALA A 500 -1.17 -5.83 5.14
CA ALA A 500 -2.00 -5.69 6.34
C ALA A 500 -1.42 -4.65 7.30
N GLY A 501 -0.09 -4.63 7.50
CA GLY A 501 0.60 -3.61 8.28
C GLY A 501 0.36 -2.19 7.73
N VAL A 502 0.46 -1.99 6.42
CA VAL A 502 0.15 -0.72 5.76
C VAL A 502 -1.31 -0.32 5.98
N VAL A 503 -2.25 -1.25 5.81
CA VAL A 503 -3.67 -0.98 6.04
C VAL A 503 -3.90 -0.55 7.50
N ILE A 504 -3.36 -1.29 8.48
CA ILE A 504 -3.46 -0.95 9.90
C ILE A 504 -2.92 0.46 10.17
N ALA A 505 -1.78 0.83 9.57
CA ALA A 505 -1.17 2.15 9.71
C ALA A 505 -2.05 3.29 9.17
N VAL A 506 -2.88 3.02 8.14
CA VAL A 506 -3.72 4.03 7.47
C VAL A 506 -5.15 4.09 8.03
N ILE A 507 -5.63 3.07 8.74
CA ILE A 507 -6.97 3.08 9.35
C ILE A 507 -7.14 4.35 10.21
N PRO A 508 -8.06 5.27 9.84
CA PRO A 508 -8.23 6.52 10.56
C PRO A 508 -8.71 6.24 11.99
N VAL A 509 -8.24 7.05 12.94
CA VAL A 509 -8.79 7.07 14.30
C VAL A 509 -10.26 7.45 14.19
N ARG A 510 -11.15 6.46 14.26
CA ARG A 510 -12.58 6.73 14.31
C ARG A 510 -12.80 7.48 15.62
N GLY A 511 -13.55 8.58 15.55
CA GLY A 511 -14.02 9.25 16.75
C GLY A 511 -14.60 8.18 17.65
N ILE A 512 -14.03 8.03 18.84
CA ILE A 512 -14.65 7.30 19.93
C ILE A 512 -15.88 8.13 20.23
N SER A 513 -16.95 7.91 19.47
CA SER A 513 -18.25 8.49 19.77
C SER A 513 -18.52 7.98 21.16
N ALA A 514 -18.41 8.88 22.14
CA ALA A 514 -18.95 8.65 23.45
C ALA A 514 -20.37 8.13 23.18
N LYS A 515 -20.62 6.88 23.57
CA LYS A 515 -21.98 6.38 23.66
C LYS A 515 -22.71 7.50 24.42
N PRO A 516 -23.69 8.20 23.83
CA PRO A 516 -24.38 9.24 24.56
C PRO A 516 -24.81 8.59 25.86
N ALA A 517 -24.43 9.19 26.99
CA ALA A 517 -24.92 8.72 28.27
C ALA A 517 -26.42 8.56 28.09
N SER A 518 -26.93 7.35 28.34
CA SER A 518 -28.36 7.07 28.30
C SER A 518 -29.05 8.26 28.95
N ALA A 519 -29.91 8.96 28.21
CA ALA A 519 -30.66 10.07 28.75
C ALA A 519 -31.20 9.59 30.10
N ALA A 520 -30.90 10.34 31.17
CA ALA A 520 -31.39 10.00 32.49
C ALA A 520 -32.88 9.74 32.36
N ALA A 521 -33.35 8.61 32.88
CA ALA A 521 -34.76 8.27 32.85
C ALA A 521 -35.54 9.50 33.38
N PRO A 522 -36.61 9.94 32.71
CA PRO A 522 -37.39 11.06 33.19
C PRO A 522 -37.80 10.77 34.63
N ALA A 523 -37.61 11.76 35.50
CA ALA A 523 -38.02 11.66 36.89
C ALA A 523 -39.49 11.23 36.94
N PRO A 524 -39.87 10.30 37.84
CA PRO A 524 -41.27 9.91 37.98
C PRO A 524 -42.11 11.16 38.23
N GLU A 525 -43.13 11.36 37.40
CA GLU A 525 -44.15 12.39 37.63
C GLU A 525 -44.75 12.15 39.02
N THR A 526 -44.54 13.10 39.92
CA THR A 526 -45.31 13.18 41.15
C THR A 526 -46.73 13.58 40.76
N VAL A 527 -47.63 12.61 40.74
CA VAL A 527 -49.07 12.85 40.62
C VAL A 527 -49.54 13.51 41.93
N PRO A 528 -50.24 14.66 41.88
CA PRO A 528 -50.75 15.36 43.06
C PRO A 528 -51.86 14.60 43.80
#